data_AF-A0A7C6BB25-F1
#
_entry.id   AF-A0A7C6BB25-F1
#
_cell.length_a   1.000
_cell.length_b   1.000
_cell.length_c   1.000
_cell.angle_alpha   90.00
_cell.angle_beta   90.00
_cell.angle_gamma   90.00
#
_symmetry.space_group_name_H-M   'P 1'
#
loop_
_entity.id
_entity.type
_entity.pdbx_description
1 polymer ?
#
loop_
_entity_poly.entity_id
_entity_poly.type
_entity_poly.pdbx_seq_one_letter_code
_entity_poly.pdbx_strand_id
1 'polypeptide(L)'
;QLFMAATVSLDQASQIALKEVPGTLAAIGFNDENGQGVYEALVVAADGQASIVKIDANSGAVLGKGLASVMDDEGDGGEDGGENGGENGGENEGGESSEG
;
A
#
# COMPACT_ATOMS: atom_id res chain seq x y z
N GLN A 1 9.59 -19.66 2.46
CA GLN A 1 10.41 -18.45 2.27
C GLN A 1 9.94 -17.74 1.01
N LEU A 2 9.17 -16.65 1.15
CA LEU A 2 8.53 -15.96 0.02
C LEU A 2 9.44 -14.96 -0.69
N PHE A 3 10.45 -14.41 -0.01
CA PHE A 3 11.36 -13.43 -0.60
C PHE A 3 12.06 -13.94 -1.88
N MET A 4 12.45 -15.22 -1.93
CA MET A 4 13.06 -15.81 -3.12
C MET A 4 12.07 -16.08 -4.26
N ALA A 5 10.77 -16.02 -4.00
CA ALA A 5 9.71 -16.17 -4.99
C ALA A 5 9.20 -14.83 -5.53
N ALA A 6 9.65 -13.70 -4.95
CA ALA A 6 9.29 -12.37 -5.42
C ALA A 6 9.73 -12.17 -6.88
N THR A 7 8.80 -11.70 -7.71
CA THR A 7 9.07 -11.38 -9.11
C THR A 7 9.58 -9.94 -9.26
N VAL A 8 9.13 -9.05 -8.37
CA VAL A 8 9.60 -7.67 -8.29
C VAL A 8 10.89 -7.65 -7.47
N SER A 9 11.94 -7.06 -8.03
CA SER A 9 13.20 -6.84 -7.31
C SER A 9 13.13 -5.66 -6.33
N LEU A 10 14.05 -5.63 -5.36
CA LEU A 10 14.19 -4.49 -4.43
C LEU A 10 14.38 -3.15 -5.15
N ASP A 11 15.14 -3.12 -6.25
CA ASP A 11 15.33 -1.89 -7.03
C ASP A 11 14.02 -1.43 -7.70
N GLN A 12 13.29 -2.36 -8.33
CA GLN A 12 11.99 -2.03 -8.93
C GLN A 12 10.98 -1.53 -7.88
N ALA A 13 10.90 -2.20 -6.72
CA ALA A 13 10.06 -1.76 -5.62
C ALA A 13 10.46 -0.36 -5.11
N SER A 14 11.78 -0.09 -5.04
CA SER A 14 12.31 1.24 -4.69
C SER A 14 11.88 2.32 -5.68
N GLN A 15 11.95 2.05 -6.98
CA GLN A 15 11.51 2.97 -8.03
C GLN A 15 10.00 3.21 -7.98
N ILE A 16 9.21 2.17 -7.73
CA ILE A 16 7.75 2.27 -7.56
C ILE A 16 7.43 3.17 -6.35
N ALA A 17 8.06 2.94 -5.21
CA ALA A 17 7.84 3.73 -4.00
C ALA A 17 8.15 5.22 -4.20
N LEU A 18 9.29 5.53 -4.83
CA LEU A 18 9.72 6.91 -5.11
C LEU A 18 8.84 7.62 -6.16
N LYS A 19 8.15 6.86 -7.00
CA LYS A 19 7.15 7.41 -7.92
C LYS A 19 5.85 7.77 -7.19
N GLU A 20 5.48 7.01 -6.17
CA GLU A 20 4.26 7.22 -5.38
C GLU A 20 4.40 8.32 -4.34
N VAL A 21 5.58 8.43 -3.72
CA VAL A 21 5.91 9.46 -2.73
C VAL A 21 7.24 10.09 -3.14
N PRO A 22 7.25 11.36 -3.56
CA PRO A 22 8.49 12.05 -3.90
C PRO A 22 9.32 12.28 -2.63
N GLY A 23 10.57 11.85 -2.64
CA GLY A 23 11.46 12.00 -1.50
C GLY A 23 12.73 11.18 -1.64
N THR A 24 13.30 10.82 -0.49
CA THR A 24 14.46 9.93 -0.40
C THR A 24 14.03 8.62 0.23
N LEU A 25 14.38 7.50 -0.42
CA LEU A 25 14.16 6.18 0.16
C LEU A 25 15.10 6.01 1.36
N ALA A 26 14.53 5.92 2.56
CA ALA A 26 15.27 5.76 3.80
C ALA A 26 15.51 4.28 4.13
N ALA A 27 14.51 3.43 3.87
CA ALA A 27 14.59 1.99 4.06
C ALA A 27 13.63 1.27 3.12
N ILE A 28 13.93 0.02 2.81
CA ILE A 28 12.98 -0.90 2.16
C ILE A 28 13.15 -2.29 2.74
N GLY A 29 12.04 -2.87 3.19
CA GLY A 29 11.98 -4.21 3.77
C GLY A 29 11.07 -5.12 2.97
N PHE A 30 11.15 -6.43 3.24
CA PHE A 30 10.20 -7.42 2.72
C PHE A 30 9.49 -8.07 3.90
N ASN A 31 8.16 -8.16 3.80
CA ASN A 31 7.31 -8.79 4.77
C ASN A 31 6.43 -9.87 4.11
N ASP A 32 5.95 -10.81 4.94
CA ASP A 32 4.93 -11.79 4.56
C ASP A 32 3.62 -11.40 5.23
N GLU A 33 2.67 -10.87 4.45
CA GLU A 33 1.33 -10.54 4.93
C GLU A 33 0.38 -11.66 4.47
N ASN A 34 0.08 -12.62 5.35
CA ASN A 34 -0.86 -13.73 5.09
C ASN A 34 -0.53 -14.59 3.85
N GLY A 35 0.75 -14.89 3.62
CA GLY A 35 1.19 -15.67 2.46
C GLY A 35 1.44 -14.82 1.21
N GLN A 36 1.25 -13.51 1.28
CA GLN A 36 1.58 -12.56 0.24
C GLN A 36 2.88 -11.84 0.58
N GLY A 37 3.85 -11.89 -0.34
CA GLY A 37 5.08 -11.12 -0.22
C GLY A 37 4.82 -9.64 -0.48
N VAL A 38 5.20 -8.77 0.44
CA VAL A 38 5.00 -7.32 0.35
C VAL A 38 6.32 -6.61 0.62
N TYR A 39 6.66 -5.64 -0.21
CA TYR A 39 7.71 -4.67 0.09
C TYR A 39 7.13 -3.48 0.83
N GLU A 40 7.81 -3.07 1.91
CA GLU A 40 7.49 -1.86 2.65
C GLU A 40 8.63 -0.87 2.48
N ALA A 41 8.37 0.22 1.75
CA ALA A 41 9.34 1.25 1.45
C ALA A 41 9.06 2.49 2.28
N LEU A 42 10.01 2.86 3.15
CA LEU A 42 9.99 4.11 3.91
C LEU A 42 10.61 5.23 3.09
N VAL A 43 9.82 6.24 2.75
CA VAL A 43 10.24 7.41 1.99
C VAL A 43 10.11 8.66 2.85
N VAL A 44 11.18 9.44 2.92
CA VAL A 44 11.23 10.73 3.64
C VAL A 44 11.14 11.86 2.62
N ALA A 45 10.09 12.66 2.71
CA ALA A 45 9.88 13.84 1.89
C ALA A 45 10.80 15.00 2.29
N ALA A 46 10.88 16.03 1.45
CA ALA A 46 11.79 17.17 1.66
C ALA A 46 11.46 18.01 2.92
N ASP A 47 10.21 17.95 3.39
CA ASP A 47 9.75 18.57 4.64
C ASP A 47 10.05 17.72 5.89
N GLY A 48 10.70 16.56 5.71
CA GLY A 48 11.03 15.61 6.77
C GLY A 48 9.90 14.65 7.12
N GLN A 49 8.74 14.72 6.45
CA GLN A 49 7.64 13.80 6.70
C GLN A 49 7.95 12.41 6.11
N ALA A 50 7.79 11.37 6.93
CA ALA A 50 8.04 9.99 6.54
C ALA A 50 6.74 9.27 6.18
N SER A 51 6.72 8.59 5.05
CA SER A 51 5.60 7.76 4.58
C SER A 51 6.07 6.35 4.24
N ILE A 52 5.23 5.36 4.48
CA ILE A 52 5.44 3.97 4.04
C ILE A 52 4.59 3.74 2.80
N VAL A 53 5.16 3.03 1.82
CA VAL A 53 4.47 2.51 0.63
C VAL A 53 4.56 0.99 0.66
N LYS A 54 3.41 0.32 0.69
CA LYS A 54 3.28 -1.15 0.59
C LYS A 54 3.12 -1.54 -0.87
N ILE A 55 3.95 -2.47 -1.35
CA ILE A 55 4.01 -2.89 -2.75
C ILE A 55 3.97 -4.41 -2.82
N ASP A 56 3.04 -4.98 -3.59
CA ASP A 56 3.00 -6.42 -3.82
C ASP A 56 4.27 -6.90 -4.53
N ALA A 57 4.97 -7.85 -3.93
CA ALA A 57 6.28 -8.31 -4.39
C ALA A 57 6.22 -9.19 -5.65
N ASN A 58 5.02 -9.57 -6.12
CA ASN A 58 4.83 -10.37 -7.32
C ASN A 58 4.46 -9.52 -8.54
N SER A 59 3.53 -8.58 -8.37
CA SER A 59 2.95 -7.76 -9.44
C SER A 59 3.50 -6.33 -9.49
N GLY A 60 4.02 -5.82 -8.37
CA GLY A 60 4.44 -4.42 -8.23
C GLY A 60 3.28 -3.47 -8.00
N ALA A 61 2.07 -3.99 -7.74
CA ALA A 61 0.91 -3.17 -7.41
C ALA A 61 1.11 -2.48 -6.05
N VAL A 62 0.73 -1.21 -5.97
CA VAL A 62 0.74 -0.46 -4.70
C VAL A 62 -0.49 -0.89 -3.90
N LEU A 63 -0.26 -1.53 -2.77
CA LEU A 63 -1.30 -2.05 -1.87
C LEU A 63 -1.79 -0.98 -0.89
N GLY A 64 -0.93 -0.03 -0.55
CA GLY A 64 -1.27 1.06 0.35
C GLY A 64 -0.13 2.06 0.50
N LYS A 65 -0.46 3.26 0.97
CA LYS A 65 0.51 4.28 1.39
C LYS A 65 -0.04 5.17 2.48
N GLY A 66 0.83 5.67 3.36
CA GLY A 66 0.43 6.53 4.47
C GLY A 66 1.61 6.98 5.30
N LEU A 67 1.35 7.86 6.27
CA LEU A 67 2.38 8.34 7.19
C LEU A 67 2.93 7.17 7.99
N ALA A 68 4.26 7.13 8.15
CA ALA A 68 4.93 6.07 8.90
C ALA A 68 4.38 5.96 10.33
N SER A 69 4.08 7.09 10.97
CA SER A 69 3.50 7.15 12.32
C SER A 69 2.10 6.54 12.45
N VAL A 70 1.38 6.33 11.35
CA VAL A 70 0.03 5.74 11.34
C VAL A 70 0.11 4.25 11.00
N MET A 71 1.11 3.83 10.23
CA MET A 71 1.29 2.45 9.78
C MET A 71 2.10 1.59 10.75
N ASP A 72 2.85 2.21 11.66
CA ASP A 72 3.60 1.52 12.73
C ASP A 72 2.69 1.07 13.90
N ASP A 73 1.44 1.56 13.95
CA ASP A 73 0.44 1.20 14.96
C ASP A 73 -0.27 -0.12 14.59
N GLU A 74 0.49 -1.20 14.39
CA GLU A 74 -0.06 -2.56 14.57
C GLU A 74 -0.18 -2.83 16.08
N GLY A 75 -1.11 -2.12 16.72
CA GLY A 75 -1.60 -2.47 18.04
C GLY A 75 -2.29 -3.83 17.98
N ASP A 76 -1.66 -4.83 18.58
CA ASP A 76 -2.26 -6.11 18.99
C ASP A 76 -3.57 -5.81 19.76
N GLY A 77 -4.69 -5.94 19.05
CA GLY A 77 -6.05 -5.71 19.55
C GLY A 77 -6.93 -6.89 19.17
N GLY A 78 -6.63 -8.06 19.72
CA GLY A 78 -7.57 -9.18 19.71
C GLY A 78 -8.83 -8.84 20.52
N GLU A 79 -10.01 -8.87 19.89
CA GLU A 79 -11.06 -9.88 20.12
C GLU A 79 -12.39 -9.52 19.44
N ASP A 80 -13.03 -10.58 18.96
CA ASP A 80 -14.33 -10.71 18.30
C ASP A 80 -15.49 -9.82 18.79
N GLY A 81 -16.31 -9.38 17.83
CA GLY A 81 -17.61 -8.79 18.08
C GLY A 81 -18.30 -8.36 16.80
N GLY A 82 -18.82 -9.33 16.04
CA GLY A 82 -19.62 -9.05 14.85
C GLY A 82 -20.86 -8.21 15.16
N GLU A 83 -21.37 -7.49 14.17
CA GLU A 83 -22.73 -7.66 13.67
C GLU A 83 -22.98 -6.80 12.42
N ASN A 84 -23.88 -7.35 11.63
CA ASN A 84 -24.33 -7.02 10.29
C ASN A 84 -25.12 -5.70 10.26
N GLY A 85 -25.04 -4.94 9.16
CA GLY A 85 -26.04 -3.92 8.87
C GLY A 85 -25.56 -2.78 7.97
N GLY A 86 -25.97 -2.81 6.71
CA GLY A 86 -25.92 -1.62 5.87
C GLY A 86 -26.01 -1.88 4.37
N GLU A 87 -27.10 -2.46 3.90
CA GLU A 87 -27.55 -2.22 2.52
C GLU A 87 -27.74 -0.71 2.32
N ASN A 88 -27.13 -0.13 1.29
CA ASN A 88 -27.74 1.00 0.63
C ASN A 88 -27.42 1.02 -0.87
N GLY A 89 -28.50 0.87 -1.65
CA GLY A 89 -28.50 1.09 -3.07
C GLY A 89 -28.22 2.55 -3.42
N GLY A 90 -27.69 2.73 -4.62
CA GLY A 90 -27.39 4.04 -5.19
C GLY A 90 -27.20 3.88 -6.68
N GLU A 91 -28.29 3.52 -7.35
CA GLU A 91 -28.47 3.68 -8.79
C GLU A 91 -28.30 5.17 -9.13
N ASN A 92 -27.43 5.47 -10.09
CA ASN A 92 -27.57 6.70 -10.87
C ASN A 92 -27.09 6.47 -12.31
N GLU A 93 -28.07 6.39 -13.19
CA GLU A 93 -27.93 6.55 -14.63
C GLU A 93 -27.62 8.00 -14.99
N GLY A 94 -26.98 8.20 -16.15
CA GLY A 94 -27.15 9.43 -16.93
C GLY A 94 -25.87 10.21 -17.17
N GLY A 95 -25.46 10.28 -18.44
CA GLY A 95 -24.44 11.22 -18.88
C GLY A 95 -23.87 10.94 -20.27
N GLU A 96 -24.73 10.75 -21.27
CA GLU A 96 -24.37 10.88 -22.68
C GLU A 96 -23.94 12.32 -22.96
N SER A 97 -22.80 12.54 -23.64
CA SER A 97 -22.56 13.69 -24.52
C SER A 97 -21.29 13.49 -25.34
N SER A 98 -21.37 14.01 -26.54
CA SER A 98 -20.66 13.68 -27.76
C SER A 98 -19.45 14.56 -28.06
N GLU A 99 -18.74 14.11 -29.10
CA GLU A 99 -18.04 14.91 -30.12
C GLU A 99 -16.69 15.56 -29.82
N GLY A 100 -15.75 15.18 -30.70
CA GLY A 100 -14.42 15.70 -30.92
C GLY A 100 -13.71 14.84 -31.95
#